data_AF-A0A340X2Z0-F1
#
_entry.id   AF-A0A340X2Z0-F1
#
_cell.length_a   1.000
_cell.length_b   1.000
_cell.length_c   1.000
_cell.angle_alpha   90.00
_cell.angle_beta   90.00
_cell.angle_gamma   90.00
#
_symmetry.space_group_name_H-M   'P 1'
#
loop_
_entity.id
_entity.type
_entity.pdbx_description
1 polymer ?
#
loop_
_entity_poly.entity_id
_entity_poly.type
_entity_poly.pdbx_seq_one_letter_code
_entity_poly.pdbx_strand_id
1 'polypeptide(L)'
;MVEYITHNRNVITEPIYPEVVHMFAVNMFRTLPPSSNPTGAEFDPEEDEPTLEAAWPHLQLVYEFFLRFLESPDFQPNIAKKYIDQKFVLQLLELFDSEDPRERDFLKTTLHRIYGKFLGLRAYIRKQINNIFYRFIYETEHHNGIAELLEILGSIINGFALPLKEEHKIFLLKVLLPLHKVKSLSVYHPQLAYCVVQFLEKDSTLTEPVVMALLKYWPKTHSPKEVMFLNELEEILDVIEPSEFVKIMEPLFRQLAKCVSSPHFQVAERALYYWNNEYIMSLISDNAAKILPIMFPSLYRNSKTHWNKTIHGLIYNALKLFMEMNQKLFDDCTQQFKAEKLKEKLKMKEREEAWVKIENLAKANPQAQKDLKKDRTLVRRKSELPQDLHTKSALEAHGRADELVPQDGR
;
A
#
# COMPACT_ATOMS: atom_id res chain seq x y z
N MET A 1 26.49 30.10 -17.68
CA MET A 1 27.04 28.75 -17.91
C MET A 1 26.01 27.80 -18.52
N VAL A 2 24.79 27.74 -17.99
CA VAL A 2 23.69 26.91 -18.54
C VAL A 2 23.43 27.18 -20.03
N GLU A 3 23.20 28.43 -20.42
CA GLU A 3 22.98 28.77 -21.84
C GLU A 3 24.22 28.45 -22.70
N TYR A 4 25.42 28.67 -22.16
CA TYR A 4 26.67 28.45 -22.87
C TYR A 4 26.87 26.98 -23.25
N ILE A 5 26.66 26.05 -22.31
CA ILE A 5 26.78 24.60 -22.58
C ILE A 5 25.63 24.07 -23.44
N THR A 6 24.48 24.75 -23.44
CA THR A 6 23.30 24.35 -24.21
C THR A 6 23.42 24.74 -25.69
N HIS A 7 23.94 25.94 -25.98
CA HIS A 7 24.00 26.47 -27.35
C HIS A 7 25.30 26.16 -28.09
N ASN A 8 26.39 25.84 -27.37
CA ASN A 8 27.70 25.57 -27.98
C ASN A 8 28.04 24.08 -27.92
N ARG A 9 28.57 23.53 -29.02
CA ARG A 9 29.05 22.15 -29.11
C ARG A 9 30.56 22.06 -28.87
N ASN A 10 31.02 20.88 -28.46
CA ASN A 10 32.41 20.54 -28.17
C ASN A 10 33.07 21.40 -27.08
N VAL A 11 32.27 21.96 -26.17
CA VAL A 11 32.75 22.77 -25.04
C VAL A 11 33.22 21.89 -23.87
N ILE A 12 32.65 20.68 -23.75
CA ILE A 12 32.96 19.75 -22.65
C ILE A 12 34.29 19.05 -22.92
N THR A 13 35.37 19.60 -22.38
CA THR A 13 36.72 19.03 -22.45
C THR A 13 37.04 18.19 -21.21
N GLU A 14 38.03 17.29 -21.30
CA GLU A 14 38.44 16.42 -20.18
C GLU A 14 38.69 17.14 -18.84
N PRO A 15 39.38 18.30 -18.78
CA PRO A 15 39.65 18.97 -17.50
C PRO A 15 38.40 19.57 -16.84
N ILE A 16 37.28 19.74 -17.57
CA ILE A 16 36.06 20.34 -17.03
C ILE A 16 35.26 19.34 -16.18
N TYR A 17 35.38 18.03 -16.44
CA TYR A 17 34.65 17.00 -15.71
C TYR A 17 34.84 17.04 -14.18
N PRO A 18 36.08 17.02 -13.64
CA PRO A 18 36.27 17.08 -12.19
C PRO A 18 35.73 18.39 -11.58
N GLU A 19 35.90 19.52 -12.28
CA GLU A 19 35.46 20.84 -11.79
C GLU A 19 33.93 20.92 -11.69
N VAL A 20 33.21 20.41 -12.70
CA VAL A 20 31.74 20.38 -12.68
C VAL A 20 31.21 19.45 -11.59
N VAL A 21 31.80 18.26 -11.44
CA VAL A 21 31.40 17.29 -10.40
C VAL A 21 31.68 17.84 -9.01
N HIS A 22 32.84 18.47 -8.81
CA HIS A 22 33.19 19.11 -7.54
C HIS A 22 32.27 20.28 -7.23
N MET A 23 32.00 21.15 -8.20
CA MET A 23 31.09 22.28 -8.05
C MET A 23 29.68 21.80 -7.66
N PHE A 24 29.15 20.76 -8.32
CA PHE A 24 27.88 20.16 -7.95
C PHE A 24 27.93 19.63 -6.51
N ALA A 25 28.94 18.81 -6.18
CA ALA A 25 29.06 18.20 -4.86
C ALA A 25 29.10 19.24 -3.73
N VAL A 26 29.86 20.33 -3.89
CA VAL A 26 29.99 21.40 -2.87
C VAL A 26 28.68 22.17 -2.66
N ASN A 27 27.91 22.39 -3.72
CA ASN A 27 26.65 23.13 -3.61
C ASN A 27 25.50 22.24 -3.11
N MET A 28 25.48 20.96 -3.49
CA MET A 28 24.33 20.09 -3.28
C MET A 28 24.44 19.24 -2.03
N PHE A 29 25.60 18.60 -1.79
CA PHE A 29 25.75 17.59 -0.74
C PHE A 29 25.87 18.22 0.63
N ARG A 30 24.74 18.28 1.31
CA ARG A 30 24.56 18.80 2.66
C ARG A 30 23.70 17.85 3.48
N THR A 31 23.86 17.86 4.79
CA THR A 31 22.87 17.23 5.67
C THR A 31 21.59 18.05 5.61
N LEU A 32 20.46 17.37 5.38
CA LEU A 32 19.16 18.01 5.34
C LEU A 32 18.81 18.59 6.73
N PRO A 33 18.10 19.73 6.79
CA PRO A 33 17.65 20.28 8.05
C PRO A 33 16.70 19.31 8.77
N PRO A 34 16.54 19.43 10.10
CA PRO A 34 15.53 18.68 10.83
C PRO A 34 14.14 18.91 10.23
N SER A 35 13.29 17.88 10.26
CA SER A 35 11.97 18.00 9.65
C SER A 35 11.12 19.07 10.33
N SER A 36 10.43 19.85 9.50
CA SER A 36 9.49 20.89 9.90
C SER A 36 8.15 20.31 10.33
N ASN A 37 7.83 19.13 9.80
CA ASN A 37 6.53 18.52 9.94
C ASN A 37 6.42 17.73 11.24
N PRO A 38 5.26 17.77 11.88
CA PRO A 38 5.03 17.00 13.09
C PRO A 38 5.10 15.50 12.78
N THR A 39 5.67 14.74 13.71
CA THR A 39 5.75 13.27 13.59
C THR A 39 4.79 12.61 14.57
N GLY A 40 4.14 11.54 14.16
CA GLY A 40 3.21 10.80 15.03
C GLY A 40 2.18 9.98 14.28
N ALA A 41 1.41 9.19 15.01
CA ALA A 41 0.36 8.35 14.43
C ALA A 41 -0.91 9.12 14.04
N GLU A 42 -1.05 10.36 14.53
CA GLU A 42 -2.16 11.27 14.24
C GLU A 42 -1.94 12.17 13.02
N PHE A 43 -0.72 12.23 12.49
CA PHE A 43 -0.38 13.11 11.37
C PHE A 43 -0.43 12.34 10.05
N ASP A 44 -1.12 12.91 9.07
CA ASP A 44 -1.18 12.41 7.71
C ASP A 44 -0.17 13.19 6.85
N PRO A 45 0.86 12.52 6.28
CA PRO A 45 1.83 13.18 5.40
C PRO A 45 1.23 13.83 4.14
N GLU A 46 -0.03 13.52 3.79
CA GLU A 46 -0.73 14.25 2.72
C GLU A 46 -1.14 15.67 3.13
N GLU A 47 -1.21 15.97 4.42
CA GLU A 47 -1.55 17.29 4.97
C GLU A 47 -0.31 18.17 5.24
N ASP A 48 0.88 17.62 5.06
CA ASP A 48 2.14 18.32 5.31
C ASP A 48 2.31 19.54 4.39
N GLU A 49 2.61 20.69 4.98
CA GLU A 49 2.99 21.87 4.20
C GLU A 49 4.44 21.73 3.71
N PRO A 50 4.71 21.83 2.39
CA PRO A 50 6.05 21.62 1.88
C PRO A 50 6.97 22.77 2.29
N THR A 51 8.00 22.47 3.07
CA THR A 51 9.03 23.44 3.40
C THR A 51 9.95 23.63 2.21
N LEU A 52 9.91 24.84 1.65
CA LEU A 52 10.69 25.21 0.48
C LEU A 52 12.12 25.59 0.87
N GLU A 53 13.10 25.14 0.09
CA GLU A 53 14.50 25.45 0.31
C GLU A 53 14.76 26.95 0.03
N ALA A 54 15.30 27.67 1.01
CA ALA A 54 15.52 29.11 0.92
C ALA A 54 16.58 29.47 -0.13
N ALA A 55 17.58 28.60 -0.33
CA ALA A 55 18.62 28.76 -1.34
C ALA A 55 18.20 28.32 -2.75
N TRP A 56 16.90 28.00 -2.97
CA TRP A 56 16.41 27.44 -4.24
C TRP A 56 16.81 28.22 -5.50
N PRO A 57 16.76 29.57 -5.56
CA PRO A 57 17.15 30.30 -6.77
C PRO A 57 18.58 30.00 -7.24
N HIS A 58 19.49 29.69 -6.32
CA HIS A 58 20.85 29.27 -6.64
C HIS A 58 20.91 27.77 -6.98
N LEU A 59 20.32 26.92 -6.13
CA LEU A 59 20.36 25.46 -6.31
C LEU A 59 19.68 25.00 -7.60
N GLN A 60 18.60 25.64 -8.01
CA GLN A 60 17.91 25.39 -9.26
C GLN A 60 18.87 25.49 -10.46
N LEU A 61 19.71 26.54 -10.49
CA LEU A 61 20.67 26.75 -11.56
C LEU A 61 21.78 25.70 -11.55
N VAL A 62 22.20 25.23 -10.36
CA VAL A 62 23.19 24.17 -10.23
C VAL A 62 22.64 22.84 -10.74
N TYR A 63 21.41 22.48 -10.36
CA TYR A 63 20.73 21.28 -10.87
C TYR A 63 20.52 21.35 -12.39
N GLU A 64 20.01 22.47 -12.90
CA GLU A 64 19.78 22.67 -14.32
C GLU A 64 21.09 22.56 -15.11
N PHE A 65 22.15 23.22 -14.64
CA PHE A 65 23.46 23.13 -15.26
C PHE A 65 23.98 21.69 -15.31
N PHE A 66 23.88 20.96 -14.20
CA PHE A 66 24.37 19.59 -14.13
C PHE A 66 23.55 18.63 -15.01
N LEU A 67 22.24 18.83 -15.08
CA LEU A 67 21.39 18.09 -16.01
C LEU A 67 21.78 18.37 -17.47
N ARG A 68 21.92 19.63 -17.88
CA ARG A 68 22.37 19.97 -19.24
C ARG A 68 23.74 19.38 -19.56
N PHE A 69 24.65 19.40 -18.59
CA PHE A 69 25.96 18.74 -18.70
C PHE A 69 25.84 17.23 -18.94
N LEU A 70 25.01 16.52 -18.16
CA LEU A 70 24.78 15.08 -18.35
C LEU A 70 24.05 14.76 -19.65
N GLU A 71 23.10 15.59 -20.08
CA GLU A 71 22.28 15.39 -21.28
C GLU A 71 22.99 15.76 -22.58
N SER A 72 24.08 16.53 -22.50
CA SER A 72 24.85 16.94 -23.66
C SER A 72 25.27 15.74 -24.53
N PRO A 73 25.16 15.84 -25.86
CA PRO A 73 25.63 14.80 -26.78
C PRO A 73 27.15 14.62 -26.73
N ASP A 74 27.90 15.65 -26.30
CA ASP A 74 29.35 15.62 -26.19
C ASP A 74 29.83 15.01 -24.86
N PHE A 75 28.90 14.63 -23.97
CA PHE A 75 29.20 14.00 -22.69
C PHE A 75 29.75 12.58 -22.88
N GLN A 76 30.92 12.32 -22.28
CA GLN A 76 31.61 11.04 -22.37
C GLN A 76 31.60 10.29 -21.02
N PRO A 77 30.78 9.23 -20.88
CA PRO A 77 30.68 8.47 -19.62
C PRO A 77 32.00 7.83 -19.16
N ASN A 78 32.89 7.50 -20.10
CA ASN A 78 34.18 6.86 -19.81
C ASN A 78 35.16 7.78 -19.06
N ILE A 79 35.03 9.10 -19.23
CA ILE A 79 35.83 10.08 -18.48
C ILE A 79 35.13 10.37 -17.15
N ALA A 80 33.82 10.65 -17.20
CA ALA A 80 33.02 11.01 -16.04
C ALA A 80 32.99 9.94 -14.93
N LYS A 81 33.07 8.65 -15.28
CA LYS A 81 33.05 7.54 -14.30
C LYS A 81 34.19 7.56 -13.28
N LYS A 82 35.25 8.33 -13.54
CA LYS A 82 36.36 8.53 -12.60
C LYS A 82 35.98 9.46 -11.43
N TYR A 83 34.96 10.28 -11.63
CA TYR A 83 34.56 11.34 -10.70
C TYR A 83 33.14 11.12 -10.16
N ILE A 84 32.25 10.54 -10.96
CA ILE A 84 30.92 10.08 -10.52
C ILE A 84 31.06 8.62 -10.08
N ASP A 85 31.40 8.45 -8.81
CA ASP A 85 31.63 7.15 -8.17
C ASP A 85 30.46 6.74 -7.24
N GLN A 86 30.66 5.65 -6.49
CA GLN A 86 29.65 5.17 -5.54
C GLN A 86 29.39 6.15 -4.40
N LYS A 87 30.40 6.93 -3.98
CA LYS A 87 30.25 7.92 -2.92
C LYS A 87 29.37 9.08 -3.41
N PHE A 88 29.62 9.58 -4.62
CA PHE A 88 28.79 10.60 -5.25
C PHE A 88 27.32 10.17 -5.32
N VAL A 89 27.07 8.93 -5.77
CA VAL A 89 25.70 8.37 -5.85
C VAL A 89 25.05 8.27 -4.48
N LEU A 90 25.79 7.86 -3.45
CA LEU A 90 25.24 7.75 -2.09
C LEU A 90 24.79 9.12 -1.56
N GLN A 91 25.65 10.14 -1.69
CA GLN A 91 25.33 11.50 -1.25
C GLN A 91 24.18 12.11 -2.06
N LEU A 92 24.09 11.79 -3.36
CA LEU A 92 22.96 12.18 -4.20
C LEU A 92 21.65 11.53 -3.73
N LEU A 93 21.68 10.26 -3.33
CA LEU A 93 20.52 9.53 -2.83
C LEU A 93 20.04 10.05 -1.47
N GLU A 94 20.94 10.51 -0.60
CA GLU A 94 20.58 11.11 0.69
C GLU A 94 19.74 12.40 0.54
N LEU A 95 19.88 13.11 -0.59
CA LEU A 95 19.09 14.31 -0.86
C LEU A 95 17.63 14.04 -1.25
N PHE A 96 17.26 12.79 -1.58
CA PHE A 96 15.87 12.45 -1.92
C PHE A 96 14.91 12.63 -0.73
N ASP A 97 15.43 12.75 0.49
CA ASP A 97 14.62 13.03 1.68
C ASP A 97 14.34 14.54 1.88
N SER A 98 14.73 15.39 0.93
CA SER A 98 14.42 16.83 0.95
C SER A 98 12.90 17.07 1.00
N GLU A 99 12.44 17.97 1.85
CA GLU A 99 11.03 18.37 1.95
C GLU A 99 10.57 19.13 0.69
N ASP A 100 11.49 19.75 -0.05
CA ASP A 100 11.19 20.52 -1.26
C ASP A 100 10.93 19.60 -2.47
N PRO A 101 9.68 19.51 -2.98
CA PRO A 101 9.36 18.64 -4.11
C PRO A 101 10.11 19.03 -5.40
N ARG A 102 10.51 20.30 -5.54
CA ARG A 102 11.26 20.76 -6.71
C ARG A 102 12.65 20.15 -6.72
N GLU A 103 13.30 20.10 -5.55
CA GLU A 103 14.61 19.45 -5.40
C GLU A 103 14.50 17.95 -5.75
N ARG A 104 13.48 17.26 -5.23
CA ARG A 104 13.24 15.84 -5.52
C ARG A 104 13.02 15.54 -7.00
N ASP A 105 12.30 16.41 -7.74
CA ASP A 105 12.08 16.20 -9.19
C ASP A 105 13.39 16.34 -10.01
N PHE A 106 14.26 17.28 -9.64
CA PHE A 106 15.60 17.39 -10.26
C PHE A 106 16.49 16.19 -9.91
N LEU A 107 16.46 15.73 -8.66
CA LEU A 107 17.19 14.54 -8.21
C LEU A 107 16.72 13.29 -8.95
N LYS A 108 15.40 13.12 -9.12
CA LYS A 108 14.78 12.04 -9.89
C LYS A 108 15.36 11.96 -11.29
N THR A 109 15.32 13.08 -12.01
CA THR A 109 15.82 13.18 -13.38
C THR A 109 17.33 12.94 -13.43
N THR A 110 18.08 13.53 -12.51
CA THR A 110 19.55 13.40 -12.43
C THR A 110 19.97 11.96 -12.21
N LEU A 111 19.39 11.28 -11.21
CA LEU A 111 19.69 9.89 -10.89
C LEU A 111 19.28 8.96 -12.04
N HIS A 112 18.13 9.20 -12.69
CA HIS A 112 17.72 8.43 -13.86
C HIS A 112 18.73 8.54 -15.01
N ARG A 113 19.22 9.75 -15.33
CA ARG A 113 20.27 9.96 -16.35
C ARG A 113 21.57 9.26 -15.99
N ILE A 114 22.00 9.33 -14.72
CA ILE A 114 23.18 8.62 -14.22
C ILE A 114 23.00 7.10 -14.37
N TYR A 115 21.86 6.55 -13.95
CA TYR A 115 21.57 5.12 -14.10
C TYR A 115 21.62 4.65 -15.56
N GLY A 116 21.07 5.46 -16.48
CA GLY A 116 21.07 5.19 -17.91
C GLY A 116 22.49 5.14 -18.49
N LYS A 117 23.32 6.16 -18.19
CA LYS A 117 24.66 6.34 -18.79
C LYS A 117 25.75 5.48 -18.14
N PHE A 118 25.64 5.14 -16.87
CA PHE A 118 26.69 4.43 -16.12
C PHE A 118 26.30 2.99 -15.76
N LEU A 119 26.56 2.06 -16.69
CA LEU A 119 26.30 0.63 -16.51
C LEU A 119 26.93 0.07 -15.21
N GLY A 120 28.14 0.50 -14.86
CA GLY A 120 28.86 0.04 -13.66
C GLY A 120 28.26 0.50 -12.33
N LEU A 121 27.42 1.54 -12.32
CA LEU A 121 26.75 2.04 -11.11
C LEU A 121 25.36 1.43 -10.91
N ARG A 122 24.78 0.77 -11.91
CA ARG A 122 23.39 0.27 -11.86
C ARG A 122 23.13 -0.66 -10.68
N ALA A 123 24.01 -1.63 -10.45
CA ALA A 123 23.87 -2.58 -9.34
C ALA A 123 23.96 -1.87 -7.97
N TYR A 124 24.86 -0.89 -7.86
CA TYR A 124 25.02 -0.11 -6.63
C TYR A 124 23.79 0.77 -6.37
N ILE A 125 23.29 1.49 -7.37
CA ILE A 125 22.09 2.33 -7.26
C ILE A 125 20.89 1.48 -6.80
N ARG A 126 20.61 0.34 -7.46
CA ARG A 126 19.52 -0.56 -7.04
C ARG A 126 19.68 -1.03 -5.60
N LYS A 127 20.90 -1.41 -5.20
CA LYS A 127 21.18 -1.85 -3.83
C LYS A 127 20.92 -0.73 -2.81
N GLN A 128 21.33 0.50 -3.10
CA GLN A 128 21.13 1.61 -2.17
C GLN A 128 19.67 2.05 -2.08
N ILE A 129 18.94 2.07 -3.19
CA ILE A 129 17.49 2.30 -3.17
C ILE A 129 16.78 1.21 -2.33
N ASN A 130 17.20 -0.06 -2.47
CA ASN A 130 16.67 -1.13 -1.62
C ASN A 130 16.93 -0.88 -0.13
N ASN A 131 18.12 -0.42 0.24
CA ASN A 131 18.44 -0.10 1.63
C ASN A 131 17.55 1.03 2.17
N ILE A 132 17.31 2.07 1.36
CA ILE A 132 16.38 3.17 1.70
C ILE A 132 14.98 2.61 1.94
N PHE A 133 14.47 1.78 1.03
CA PHE A 133 13.17 1.14 1.19
C PHE A 133 13.09 0.21 2.39
N TYR A 134 14.14 -0.57 2.70
CA TYR A 134 14.15 -1.40 3.90
C TYR A 134 14.08 -0.57 5.18
N ARG A 135 14.87 0.51 5.27
CA ARG A 135 14.82 1.43 6.41
C ARG A 135 13.45 2.09 6.52
N PHE A 136 12.89 2.55 5.41
CA PHE A 136 11.54 3.13 5.37
C PHE A 136 10.47 2.15 5.85
N ILE A 137 10.46 0.91 5.35
CA ILE A 137 9.41 -0.08 5.65
C ILE A 137 9.50 -0.62 7.08
N TYR A 138 10.71 -0.81 7.60
CA TYR A 138 10.94 -1.60 8.82
C TYR A 138 11.49 -0.80 10.01
N GLU A 139 11.99 0.42 9.79
CA GLU A 139 12.62 1.22 10.85
C GLU A 139 11.91 2.55 11.08
N THR A 140 11.77 3.38 10.04
CA THR A 140 11.35 4.79 10.23
C THR A 140 9.91 5.08 9.86
N GLU A 141 9.32 4.37 8.88
CA GLU A 141 8.03 4.71 8.24
C GLU A 141 7.92 6.17 7.74
N HIS A 142 9.05 6.85 7.58
CA HIS A 142 9.14 8.23 7.13
C HIS A 142 10.31 8.39 6.15
N HIS A 143 10.01 8.93 4.97
CA HIS A 143 10.96 9.35 3.93
C HIS A 143 10.19 10.11 2.83
N ASN A 144 10.64 11.30 2.42
CA ASN A 144 9.89 12.17 1.50
C ASN A 144 9.95 11.76 0.03
N GLY A 145 11.06 11.12 -0.39
CA GLY A 145 11.32 10.81 -1.81
C GLY A 145 10.90 9.42 -2.31
N ILE A 146 9.98 8.71 -1.63
CA ILE A 146 9.62 7.33 -2.02
C ILE A 146 8.94 7.28 -3.39
N ALA A 147 8.04 8.24 -3.68
CA ALA A 147 7.34 8.31 -4.95
C ALA A 147 8.32 8.50 -6.12
N GLU A 148 9.24 9.46 -6.01
CA GLU A 148 10.23 9.78 -7.04
C GLU A 148 11.20 8.62 -7.29
N LEU A 149 11.62 7.91 -6.24
CA LEU A 149 12.44 6.70 -6.38
C LEU A 149 11.69 5.59 -7.10
N LEU A 150 10.39 5.42 -6.83
CA LEU A 150 9.54 4.45 -7.53
C LEU A 150 9.33 4.81 -9.00
N GLU A 151 9.20 6.09 -9.36
CA GLU A 151 9.12 6.50 -10.78
C GLU A 151 10.37 6.07 -11.58
N ILE A 152 11.55 6.26 -10.98
CA ILE A 152 12.82 5.83 -11.60
C ILE A 152 12.82 4.31 -11.74
N LEU A 153 12.41 3.60 -10.70
CA LEU A 153 12.34 2.13 -10.72
C LEU A 153 11.34 1.62 -11.75
N GLY A 154 10.18 2.26 -11.92
CA GLY A 154 9.21 1.91 -12.95
C GLY A 154 9.82 1.94 -14.34
N SER A 155 10.57 3.00 -14.67
CA SER A 155 11.32 3.10 -15.93
C SER A 155 12.39 2.01 -16.05
N ILE A 156 13.11 1.70 -14.97
CA ILE A 156 14.11 0.63 -14.92
C ILE A 156 13.50 -0.75 -15.17
N ILE A 157 12.35 -1.04 -14.54
CA ILE A 157 11.63 -2.32 -14.63
C ILE A 157 11.14 -2.53 -16.07
N ASN A 158 10.59 -1.48 -16.69
CA ASN A 158 10.19 -1.57 -18.10
C ASN A 158 11.39 -1.91 -19.02
N GLY A 159 12.59 -1.46 -18.67
CA GLY A 159 13.83 -1.78 -19.39
C GLY A 159 14.47 -3.15 -19.07
N PHE A 160 13.87 -3.98 -18.22
CA PHE A 160 14.43 -5.31 -17.92
C PHE A 160 14.44 -6.24 -19.13
N ALA A 161 15.55 -6.97 -19.28
CA ALA A 161 15.67 -8.02 -20.27
C ALA A 161 14.89 -9.27 -19.83
N LEU A 162 14.33 -9.98 -20.81
CA LEU A 162 13.70 -11.28 -20.61
C LEU A 162 14.70 -12.40 -20.96
N PRO A 163 14.75 -13.51 -20.19
CA PRO A 163 13.95 -13.78 -18.99
C PRO A 163 14.37 -12.91 -17.79
N LEU A 164 13.42 -12.60 -16.90
CA LEU A 164 13.69 -11.82 -15.70
C LEU A 164 14.71 -12.55 -14.80
N LYS A 165 15.70 -11.79 -14.32
CA LYS A 165 16.67 -12.29 -13.35
C LYS A 165 16.04 -12.53 -11.99
N GLU A 166 16.56 -13.52 -11.27
CA GLU A 166 16.08 -13.87 -9.93
C GLU A 166 16.21 -12.69 -8.94
N GLU A 167 17.28 -11.89 -9.04
CA GLU A 167 17.45 -10.68 -8.22
C GLU A 167 16.27 -9.69 -8.36
N HIS A 168 15.65 -9.61 -9.54
CA HIS A 168 14.51 -8.72 -9.78
C HIS A 168 13.21 -9.31 -9.23
N LYS A 169 13.04 -10.64 -9.30
CA LYS A 169 11.90 -11.34 -8.67
C LYS A 169 11.94 -11.18 -7.14
N ILE A 170 13.12 -11.32 -6.55
CA ILE A 170 13.34 -11.07 -5.12
C ILE A 170 13.01 -9.61 -4.78
N PHE A 171 13.45 -8.66 -5.60
CA PHE A 171 13.15 -7.23 -5.41
C PHE A 171 11.64 -6.96 -5.37
N LEU A 172 10.87 -7.50 -6.32
CA LEU A 172 9.40 -7.42 -6.30
C LEU A 172 8.82 -7.97 -5.00
N LEU A 173 9.16 -9.23 -4.66
CA LEU A 173 8.52 -9.94 -3.56
C LEU A 173 8.94 -9.45 -2.16
N LYS A 174 10.18 -8.95 -2.01
CA LYS A 174 10.77 -8.60 -0.71
C LYS A 174 10.87 -7.10 -0.46
N VAL A 175 10.75 -6.27 -1.49
CA VAL A 175 10.85 -4.81 -1.36
C VAL A 175 9.57 -4.12 -1.81
N LEU A 176 9.13 -4.32 -3.06
CA LEU A 176 7.95 -3.62 -3.58
C LEU A 176 6.65 -4.04 -2.86
N LEU A 177 6.41 -5.35 -2.70
CA LEU A 177 5.16 -5.78 -2.04
C LEU A 177 5.05 -5.32 -0.58
N PRO A 178 6.11 -5.42 0.26
CA PRO A 178 6.06 -4.87 1.62
C PRO A 178 5.85 -3.35 1.72
N LEU A 179 6.14 -2.55 0.68
CA LEU A 179 5.84 -1.10 0.70
C LEU A 179 4.35 -0.82 0.89
N HIS A 180 3.46 -1.73 0.51
CA HIS A 180 2.01 -1.59 0.74
C HIS A 180 1.61 -1.61 2.22
N LYS A 181 2.49 -2.07 3.11
CA LYS A 181 2.20 -2.15 4.55
C LYS A 181 2.20 -0.79 5.23
N VAL A 182 3.06 0.13 4.80
CA VAL A 182 3.29 1.42 5.47
C VAL A 182 2.04 2.29 5.42
N LYS A 183 1.81 3.10 6.46
CA LYS A 183 0.58 3.90 6.61
C LYS A 183 0.44 4.96 5.52
N SER A 184 1.52 5.68 5.23
CA SER A 184 1.62 6.76 4.23
C SER A 184 1.64 6.26 2.77
N LEU A 185 0.99 5.13 2.49
CA LEU A 185 0.91 4.53 1.16
C LEU A 185 0.29 5.50 0.13
N SER A 186 -0.63 6.35 0.55
CA SER A 186 -1.34 7.29 -0.32
C SER A 186 -0.41 8.18 -1.15
N VAL A 187 0.71 8.61 -0.56
CA VAL A 187 1.70 9.50 -1.17
C VAL A 187 2.40 8.89 -2.39
N TYR A 188 2.57 7.57 -2.44
CA TYR A 188 3.37 6.89 -3.48
C TYR A 188 2.67 5.68 -4.13
N HIS A 189 1.40 5.44 -3.81
CA HIS A 189 0.63 4.30 -4.30
C HIS A 189 0.58 4.21 -5.83
N PRO A 190 0.28 5.29 -6.59
CA PRO A 190 0.21 5.19 -8.05
C PRO A 190 1.53 4.72 -8.69
N GLN A 191 2.66 5.21 -8.18
CA GLN A 191 3.99 4.83 -8.67
C GLN A 191 4.33 3.38 -8.30
N LEU A 192 3.90 2.92 -7.13
CA LEU A 192 4.08 1.54 -6.69
C LEU A 192 3.24 0.56 -7.51
N ALA A 193 1.95 0.85 -7.69
CA ALA A 193 1.04 0.07 -8.52
C ALA A 193 1.58 -0.07 -9.95
N TYR A 194 2.04 1.04 -10.54
CA TYR A 194 2.73 1.04 -11.85
C TYR A 194 3.91 0.07 -11.86
N CYS A 195 4.80 0.11 -10.86
CA CYS A 195 5.93 -0.81 -10.78
C CYS A 195 5.49 -2.28 -10.71
N VAL A 196 4.44 -2.59 -9.94
CA VAL A 196 3.91 -3.96 -9.80
C VAL A 196 3.32 -4.45 -11.13
N VAL A 197 2.46 -3.65 -11.77
CA VAL A 197 1.85 -3.99 -13.07
C VAL A 197 2.92 -4.20 -14.14
N GLN A 198 3.94 -3.32 -14.24
CA GLN A 198 5.04 -3.52 -15.19
C GLN A 198 5.81 -4.83 -14.97
N PHE A 199 5.91 -5.32 -13.72
CA PHE A 199 6.52 -6.63 -13.46
C PHE A 199 5.67 -7.78 -14.00
N LEU A 200 4.34 -7.70 -13.84
CA LEU A 200 3.41 -8.73 -14.30
C LEU A 200 3.32 -8.78 -15.83
N GLU A 201 3.39 -7.63 -16.51
CA GLU A 201 3.48 -7.57 -17.98
C GLU A 201 4.75 -8.25 -18.52
N LYS A 202 5.85 -8.25 -17.75
CA LYS A 202 7.12 -8.89 -18.16
C LYS A 202 7.14 -10.39 -17.88
N ASP A 203 6.49 -10.85 -16.81
CA ASP A 203 6.43 -12.25 -16.41
C ASP A 203 5.14 -12.54 -15.63
N SER A 204 4.13 -13.05 -16.33
CA SER A 204 2.79 -13.34 -15.79
C SER A 204 2.82 -14.41 -14.68
N THR A 205 3.86 -15.24 -14.60
CA THR A 205 4.00 -16.26 -13.54
C THR A 205 4.13 -15.66 -12.13
N LEU A 206 4.45 -14.36 -12.04
CA LEU A 206 4.55 -13.62 -10.78
C LEU A 206 3.20 -13.16 -10.24
N THR A 207 2.11 -13.30 -11.00
CA THR A 207 0.78 -12.82 -10.61
C THR A 207 0.28 -13.46 -9.33
N GLU A 208 0.32 -14.80 -9.24
CA GLU A 208 -0.16 -15.53 -8.06
C GLU A 208 0.52 -15.06 -6.76
N PRO A 209 1.88 -15.05 -6.64
CA PRO A 209 2.52 -14.60 -5.40
C PRO A 209 2.27 -13.11 -5.10
N VAL A 210 2.14 -12.25 -6.12
CA VAL A 210 1.81 -10.82 -5.94
C VAL A 210 0.41 -10.65 -5.36
N VAL A 211 -0.61 -11.23 -5.98
CA VAL A 211 -2.00 -11.09 -5.50
C VAL A 211 -2.18 -11.73 -4.13
N MET A 212 -1.53 -12.87 -3.86
CA MET A 212 -1.56 -13.48 -2.53
C MET A 212 -0.91 -12.60 -1.46
N ALA A 213 0.14 -11.85 -1.80
CA ALA A 213 0.75 -10.88 -0.88
C ALA A 213 -0.16 -9.67 -0.63
N LEU A 214 -0.79 -9.11 -1.66
CA LEU A 214 -1.76 -8.02 -1.50
C LEU A 214 -2.95 -8.44 -0.62
N LEU A 215 -3.48 -9.65 -0.84
CA LEU A 215 -4.54 -10.23 0.00
C LEU A 215 -4.08 -10.45 1.45
N LYS A 216 -2.80 -10.80 1.66
CA LYS A 216 -2.20 -10.92 3.00
C LYS A 216 -2.04 -9.56 3.68
N TYR A 217 -1.66 -8.52 2.95
CA TYR A 217 -1.47 -7.16 3.48
C TYR A 217 -2.74 -6.31 3.50
N TRP A 218 -3.88 -6.91 3.13
CA TRP A 218 -5.15 -6.22 3.00
C TRP A 218 -5.51 -5.36 4.22
N PRO A 219 -5.69 -4.04 4.07
CA PRO A 219 -6.00 -3.13 5.16
C PRO A 219 -7.29 -3.52 5.90
N LYS A 220 -7.25 -3.58 7.23
CA LYS A 220 -8.43 -3.93 8.06
C LYS A 220 -9.02 -2.75 8.84
N THR A 221 -8.27 -1.67 8.97
CA THR A 221 -8.62 -0.50 9.79
C THR A 221 -8.43 0.83 9.06
N HIS A 222 -8.14 0.80 7.75
CA HIS A 222 -7.79 1.98 6.97
C HIS A 222 -8.50 1.97 5.61
N SER A 223 -9.70 2.53 5.56
CA SER A 223 -10.58 2.48 4.37
C SER A 223 -9.96 3.12 3.11
N PRO A 224 -9.24 4.26 3.17
CA PRO A 224 -8.62 4.82 1.96
C PRO A 224 -7.61 3.85 1.30
N LYS A 225 -6.73 3.23 2.10
CA LYS A 225 -5.87 2.14 1.63
C LYS A 225 -6.65 0.94 1.09
N GLU A 226 -7.80 0.59 1.66
CA GLU A 226 -8.63 -0.49 1.11
C GLU A 226 -9.14 -0.15 -0.30
N VAL A 227 -9.51 1.12 -0.54
CA VAL A 227 -9.85 1.64 -1.87
C VAL A 227 -8.65 1.62 -2.81
N MET A 228 -7.45 1.98 -2.35
CA MET A 228 -6.21 1.90 -3.12
C MET A 228 -5.88 0.47 -3.55
N PHE A 229 -5.97 -0.50 -2.63
CA PHE A 229 -5.77 -1.92 -2.96
C PHE A 229 -6.81 -2.44 -3.97
N LEU A 230 -8.06 -1.96 -3.89
CA LEU A 230 -9.07 -2.27 -4.90
C LEU A 230 -8.76 -1.62 -6.25
N ASN A 231 -8.16 -0.42 -6.29
CA ASN A 231 -7.68 0.17 -7.53
C ASN A 231 -6.57 -0.67 -8.17
N GLU A 232 -5.51 -0.94 -7.41
CA GLU A 232 -4.36 -1.69 -7.89
C GLU A 232 -4.75 -3.11 -8.34
N LEU A 233 -5.62 -3.79 -7.59
CA LEU A 233 -6.10 -5.11 -8.00
C LEU A 233 -6.89 -5.09 -9.31
N GLU A 234 -7.62 -4.01 -9.63
CA GLU A 234 -8.28 -3.91 -10.92
C GLU A 234 -7.25 -3.77 -12.04
N GLU A 235 -6.24 -2.90 -11.87
CA GLU A 235 -5.15 -2.74 -12.84
C GLU A 235 -4.38 -4.06 -13.07
N ILE A 236 -4.17 -4.84 -12.00
CA ILE A 236 -3.56 -6.18 -12.11
C ILE A 236 -4.46 -7.15 -12.88
N LEU A 237 -5.78 -7.10 -12.65
CA LEU A 237 -6.73 -7.94 -13.35
C LEU A 237 -6.89 -7.56 -14.83
N ASP A 238 -6.61 -6.31 -15.21
CA ASP A 238 -6.64 -5.90 -16.62
C ASP A 238 -5.51 -6.53 -17.46
N VAL A 239 -4.39 -6.90 -16.82
CA VAL A 239 -3.24 -7.54 -17.49
C VAL A 239 -3.11 -9.04 -17.18
N ILE A 240 -4.01 -9.61 -16.37
CA ILE A 240 -3.91 -11.02 -15.94
C ILE A 240 -4.20 -11.99 -17.09
N GLU A 241 -3.43 -13.07 -17.19
CA GLU A 241 -3.77 -14.19 -18.07
C GLU A 241 -4.86 -15.09 -17.44
N PRO A 242 -5.80 -15.66 -18.22
CA PRO A 242 -6.84 -16.56 -17.68
C PRO A 242 -6.27 -17.76 -16.89
N SER A 243 -5.13 -18.29 -17.31
CA SER A 243 -4.40 -19.39 -16.65
C SER A 243 -3.97 -19.03 -15.23
N GLU A 244 -3.52 -17.79 -15.01
CA GLU A 244 -3.10 -17.28 -13.71
C GLU A 244 -4.31 -16.86 -12.86
N PHE A 245 -5.36 -16.30 -13.49
CA PHE A 245 -6.60 -15.94 -12.81
C PHE A 245 -7.25 -17.11 -12.06
N VAL A 246 -7.29 -18.30 -12.67
CA VAL A 246 -7.89 -19.50 -12.05
C VAL A 246 -7.21 -19.86 -10.72
N LYS A 247 -5.92 -19.55 -10.54
CA LYS A 247 -5.17 -19.84 -9.31
C LYS A 247 -5.57 -18.93 -8.15
N ILE A 248 -5.94 -17.69 -8.45
CA ILE A 248 -6.22 -16.64 -7.45
C ILE A 248 -7.71 -16.32 -7.26
N MET A 249 -8.59 -16.74 -8.19
CA MET A 249 -9.98 -16.28 -8.22
C MET A 249 -10.74 -16.56 -6.91
N GLU A 250 -10.57 -17.74 -6.30
CA GLU A 250 -11.30 -18.07 -5.08
C GLU A 250 -10.91 -17.16 -3.90
N PRO A 251 -9.61 -17.03 -3.51
CA PRO A 251 -9.23 -16.14 -2.41
C PRO A 251 -9.52 -14.67 -2.73
N LEU A 252 -9.33 -14.22 -3.98
CA LEU A 252 -9.64 -12.86 -4.43
C LEU A 252 -11.14 -12.54 -4.24
N PHE A 253 -12.03 -13.35 -4.78
CA PHE A 253 -13.46 -13.09 -4.71
C PHE A 253 -14.03 -13.27 -3.29
N ARG A 254 -13.40 -14.10 -2.44
CA ARG A 254 -13.72 -14.10 -1.00
C ARG A 254 -13.39 -12.78 -0.32
N GLN A 255 -12.37 -12.07 -0.76
CA GLN A 255 -12.04 -10.74 -0.26
C GLN A 255 -12.98 -9.68 -0.86
N LEU A 256 -13.24 -9.69 -2.18
CA LEU A 256 -14.22 -8.80 -2.81
C LEU A 256 -15.61 -8.95 -2.19
N ALA A 257 -16.04 -10.17 -1.86
CA ALA A 257 -17.30 -10.43 -1.16
C ALA A 257 -17.41 -9.70 0.19
N LYS A 258 -16.29 -9.49 0.88
CA LYS A 258 -16.23 -8.70 2.12
C LYS A 258 -16.28 -7.20 1.81
N CYS A 259 -15.54 -6.74 0.80
CA CYS A 259 -15.52 -5.34 0.38
C CYS A 259 -16.92 -4.86 -0.06
N VAL A 260 -17.63 -5.67 -0.86
CA VAL A 260 -19.02 -5.40 -1.26
C VAL A 260 -19.98 -5.36 -0.06
N SER A 261 -19.67 -6.13 0.99
CA SER A 261 -20.44 -6.13 2.24
C SER A 261 -19.96 -5.07 3.23
N SER A 262 -19.00 -4.23 2.86
CA SER A 262 -18.45 -3.22 3.74
C SER A 262 -19.52 -2.16 4.05
N PRO A 263 -19.67 -1.74 5.31
CA PRO A 263 -20.54 -0.62 5.64
C PRO A 263 -19.99 0.73 5.12
N HIS A 264 -18.69 0.77 4.78
CA HIS A 264 -18.02 1.96 4.28
C HIS A 264 -18.31 2.13 2.79
N PHE A 265 -19.02 3.21 2.44
CA PHE A 265 -19.58 3.32 1.10
C PHE A 265 -18.51 3.35 -0.01
N GLN A 266 -17.40 4.07 0.18
CA GLN A 266 -16.34 4.15 -0.84
C GLN A 266 -15.71 2.79 -1.16
N VAL A 267 -15.62 1.90 -0.16
CA VAL A 267 -15.05 0.56 -0.34
C VAL A 267 -16.02 -0.33 -1.11
N ALA A 268 -17.29 -0.36 -0.68
CA ALA A 268 -18.31 -1.16 -1.33
C ALA A 268 -18.59 -0.69 -2.76
N GLU A 269 -18.69 0.63 -2.96
CA GLU A 269 -18.82 1.25 -4.28
C GLU A 269 -17.64 0.85 -5.17
N ARG A 270 -16.40 1.07 -4.72
CA ARG A 270 -15.21 0.75 -5.51
C ARG A 270 -15.12 -0.73 -5.89
N ALA A 271 -15.47 -1.63 -4.98
CA ALA A 271 -15.51 -3.06 -5.26
C ALA A 271 -16.59 -3.41 -6.29
N LEU A 272 -17.78 -2.80 -6.20
CA LEU A 272 -18.88 -3.02 -7.16
C LEU A 272 -18.58 -2.46 -8.55
N TYR A 273 -17.67 -1.49 -8.68
CA TYR A 273 -17.24 -0.97 -9.99
C TYR A 273 -16.52 -2.02 -10.85
N TYR A 274 -16.00 -3.12 -10.26
CA TYR A 274 -15.39 -4.22 -11.02
C TYR A 274 -16.37 -4.85 -12.03
N TRP A 275 -17.68 -4.79 -11.77
CA TRP A 275 -18.72 -5.30 -12.68
C TRP A 275 -18.90 -4.44 -13.95
N ASN A 276 -18.30 -3.25 -13.99
CA ASN A 276 -18.32 -2.39 -15.18
C ASN A 276 -17.13 -2.65 -16.11
N ASN A 277 -16.13 -3.43 -15.65
CA ASN A 277 -14.97 -3.78 -16.44
C ASN A 277 -15.28 -5.01 -17.30
N GLU A 278 -15.26 -4.84 -18.62
CA GLU A 278 -15.63 -5.89 -19.59
C GLU A 278 -14.70 -7.11 -19.51
N TYR A 279 -13.40 -6.89 -19.30
CA TYR A 279 -12.43 -7.97 -19.23
C TYR A 279 -12.62 -8.79 -17.96
N ILE A 280 -12.74 -8.13 -16.80
CA ILE A 280 -13.05 -8.81 -15.53
C ILE A 280 -14.37 -9.58 -15.64
N MET A 281 -15.40 -8.98 -16.24
CA MET A 281 -16.68 -9.66 -16.44
C MET A 281 -16.56 -10.90 -17.33
N SER A 282 -15.71 -10.89 -18.35
CA SER A 282 -15.44 -12.07 -19.18
C SER A 282 -14.78 -13.21 -18.36
N LEU A 283 -13.78 -12.89 -17.53
CA LEU A 283 -13.13 -13.85 -16.63
C LEU A 283 -14.11 -14.44 -15.61
N ILE A 284 -15.02 -13.62 -15.08
CA ILE A 284 -16.07 -14.08 -14.17
C ILE A 284 -17.03 -15.03 -14.89
N SER A 285 -17.38 -14.74 -16.14
CA SER A 285 -18.28 -15.57 -16.95
C SER A 285 -17.75 -16.97 -17.15
N ASP A 286 -16.49 -17.08 -17.56
CA ASP A 286 -15.84 -18.37 -17.80
C ASP A 286 -15.68 -19.20 -16.52
N ASN A 287 -15.65 -18.55 -15.36
CA ASN A 287 -15.44 -19.17 -14.05
C ASN A 287 -16.66 -19.06 -13.11
N ALA A 288 -17.85 -18.80 -13.66
CA ALA A 288 -19.05 -18.48 -12.88
C ALA A 288 -19.41 -19.58 -11.87
N ALA A 289 -19.16 -20.86 -12.21
CA ALA A 289 -19.41 -22.02 -11.36
C ALA A 289 -18.73 -21.95 -9.99
N LYS A 290 -17.58 -21.25 -9.89
CA LYS A 290 -16.82 -21.07 -8.64
C LYS A 290 -17.07 -19.70 -8.01
N ILE A 291 -17.16 -18.65 -8.83
CA ILE A 291 -17.24 -17.27 -8.36
C ILE A 291 -18.64 -16.92 -7.84
N LEU A 292 -19.69 -17.32 -8.55
CA LEU A 292 -21.06 -16.94 -8.21
C LEU A 292 -21.48 -17.42 -6.81
N PRO A 293 -21.22 -18.68 -6.39
CA PRO A 293 -21.52 -19.13 -5.03
C PRO A 293 -20.79 -18.34 -3.93
N ILE A 294 -19.60 -17.81 -4.21
CA ILE A 294 -18.81 -17.01 -3.24
C ILE A 294 -19.41 -15.60 -3.09
N MET A 295 -19.77 -14.97 -4.21
CA MET A 295 -20.27 -13.58 -4.23
C MET A 295 -21.74 -13.45 -3.84
N PHE A 296 -22.56 -14.46 -4.18
CA PHE A 296 -24.02 -14.41 -4.04
C PHE A 296 -24.48 -14.09 -2.60
N PRO A 297 -23.97 -14.72 -1.53
CA PRO A 297 -24.41 -14.43 -0.17
C PRO A 297 -24.23 -12.96 0.22
N SER A 298 -23.10 -12.35 -0.18
CA SER A 298 -22.77 -10.96 0.11
C SER A 298 -23.70 -9.99 -0.65
N LEU A 299 -23.89 -10.21 -1.95
CA LEU A 299 -24.77 -9.37 -2.76
C LEU A 299 -26.24 -9.48 -2.30
N TYR A 300 -26.72 -10.71 -2.07
CA TYR A 300 -28.12 -10.95 -1.71
C TYR A 300 -28.50 -10.46 -0.31
N ARG A 301 -27.57 -10.47 0.65
CA ARG A 301 -27.81 -9.90 1.99
C ARG A 301 -27.92 -8.38 1.92
N ASN A 302 -26.95 -7.74 1.26
CA ASN A 302 -26.87 -6.28 1.21
C ASN A 302 -27.93 -5.66 0.29
N SER A 303 -28.48 -6.41 -0.66
CA SER A 303 -29.65 -5.97 -1.45
C SER A 303 -30.94 -5.78 -0.64
N LYS A 304 -30.95 -6.07 0.68
CA LYS A 304 -32.14 -5.86 1.52
C LYS A 304 -31.96 -4.80 2.60
N THR A 305 -30.72 -4.52 3.00
CA THR A 305 -30.44 -3.80 4.26
C THR A 305 -29.34 -2.75 4.14
N HIS A 306 -28.75 -2.52 2.96
CA HIS A 306 -27.70 -1.52 2.82
C HIS A 306 -28.26 -0.10 3.00
N TRP A 307 -27.62 0.72 3.84
CA TRP A 307 -28.11 2.06 4.20
C TRP A 307 -28.00 3.06 3.05
N ASN A 308 -26.96 2.91 2.22
CA ASN A 308 -26.70 3.79 1.07
C ASN A 308 -27.46 3.30 -0.18
N LYS A 309 -28.30 4.18 -0.74
CA LYS A 309 -29.15 3.89 -1.91
C LYS A 309 -28.37 3.65 -3.20
N THR A 310 -27.23 4.32 -3.40
CA THR A 310 -26.39 4.15 -4.59
C THR A 310 -25.81 2.74 -4.63
N ILE A 311 -25.23 2.30 -3.51
CA ILE A 311 -24.70 0.93 -3.38
C ILE A 311 -25.80 -0.11 -3.57
N HIS A 312 -27.01 0.16 -3.04
CA HIS A 312 -28.16 -0.71 -3.23
C HIS A 312 -28.47 -0.90 -4.73
N GLY A 313 -28.45 0.18 -5.51
CA GLY A 313 -28.61 0.13 -6.98
C GLY A 313 -27.48 -0.66 -7.67
N LEU A 314 -26.22 -0.42 -7.30
CA LEU A 314 -25.07 -1.15 -7.85
C LEU A 314 -25.13 -2.66 -7.56
N ILE A 315 -25.56 -3.05 -6.35
CA ILE A 315 -25.76 -4.45 -5.99
C ILE A 315 -26.84 -5.10 -6.84
N TYR A 316 -27.97 -4.42 -7.08
CA TYR A 316 -29.01 -4.95 -7.98
C TYR A 316 -28.51 -5.12 -9.40
N ASN A 317 -27.72 -4.17 -9.90
CA ASN A 317 -27.10 -4.29 -11.22
C ASN A 317 -26.18 -5.52 -11.28
N ALA A 318 -25.29 -5.70 -10.29
CA ALA A 318 -24.41 -6.85 -10.21
C ALA A 318 -25.18 -8.19 -10.11
N LEU A 319 -26.26 -8.25 -9.32
CA LEU A 319 -27.13 -9.43 -9.24
C LEU A 319 -27.80 -9.74 -10.58
N LYS A 320 -28.26 -8.71 -11.30
CA LYS A 320 -28.86 -8.86 -12.63
C LYS A 320 -27.84 -9.41 -13.63
N LEU A 321 -26.62 -8.87 -13.67
CA LEU A 321 -25.54 -9.36 -14.53
C LEU A 321 -25.24 -10.85 -14.25
N PHE A 322 -25.12 -11.25 -12.98
CA PHE A 322 -24.92 -12.66 -12.64
C PHE A 322 -26.06 -13.59 -13.08
N MET A 323 -27.30 -13.10 -13.01
CA MET A 323 -28.48 -13.84 -13.46
C MET A 323 -28.48 -14.02 -14.99
N GLU A 324 -28.12 -12.97 -15.74
CA GLU A 324 -27.98 -13.00 -17.20
C GLU A 324 -26.86 -13.94 -17.67
N MET A 325 -25.78 -14.05 -16.89
CA MET A 325 -24.66 -14.95 -17.19
C MET A 325 -25.04 -16.43 -17.05
N ASN A 326 -25.71 -16.82 -15.97
CA ASN A 326 -26.14 -18.21 -15.76
C ASN A 326 -27.35 -18.31 -14.82
N GLN A 327 -28.55 -18.25 -15.42
CA GLN A 327 -29.83 -18.32 -14.71
C GLN A 327 -29.93 -19.54 -13.80
N LYS A 328 -29.57 -20.73 -14.31
CA LYS A 328 -29.69 -21.98 -13.56
C LYS A 328 -28.81 -21.96 -12.29
N LEU A 329 -27.54 -21.57 -12.45
CA LEU A 329 -26.60 -21.48 -11.34
C LEU A 329 -27.04 -20.43 -10.30
N PHE A 330 -27.60 -19.31 -10.77
CA PHE A 330 -28.15 -18.26 -9.91
C PHE A 330 -29.32 -18.77 -9.05
N ASP A 331 -30.24 -19.52 -9.66
CA ASP A 331 -31.37 -20.13 -8.96
C ASP A 331 -30.90 -21.19 -7.95
N ASP A 332 -29.93 -22.02 -8.33
CA ASP A 332 -29.31 -23.01 -7.45
C ASP A 332 -28.64 -22.34 -6.23
N CYS A 333 -27.90 -21.25 -6.44
CA CYS A 333 -27.29 -20.48 -5.35
C CYS A 333 -28.34 -19.82 -4.45
N THR A 334 -29.46 -19.37 -5.01
CA THR A 334 -30.58 -18.84 -4.23
C THR A 334 -31.19 -19.91 -3.31
N GLN A 335 -31.34 -21.13 -3.81
CA GLN A 335 -31.85 -22.27 -3.03
C GLN A 335 -30.86 -22.66 -1.93
N GLN A 336 -29.57 -22.80 -2.28
CA GLN A 336 -28.52 -23.15 -1.34
C GLN A 336 -28.40 -22.11 -0.22
N PHE A 337 -28.43 -20.82 -0.54
CA PHE A 337 -28.40 -19.75 0.44
C PHE A 337 -29.59 -19.80 1.42
N LYS A 338 -30.80 -20.09 0.92
CA LYS A 338 -32.00 -20.27 1.77
C LYS A 338 -31.84 -21.48 2.69
N ALA A 339 -31.32 -22.60 2.17
CA ALA A 339 -31.09 -23.82 2.94
C ALA A 339 -30.02 -23.61 4.03
N GLU A 340 -28.92 -22.95 3.71
CA GLU A 340 -27.85 -22.60 4.67
C GLU A 340 -28.36 -21.67 5.76
N LYS A 341 -29.15 -20.64 5.40
CA LYS A 341 -29.75 -19.73 6.38
C LYS A 341 -30.71 -20.46 7.33
N LEU A 342 -31.47 -21.43 6.83
CA LEU A 342 -32.34 -22.28 7.67
C LEU A 342 -31.50 -23.16 8.61
N LYS A 343 -30.41 -23.76 8.10
CA LYS A 343 -29.48 -24.58 8.88
C LYS A 343 -28.77 -23.76 9.97
N GLU A 344 -28.36 -22.53 9.67
CA GLU A 344 -27.80 -21.61 10.67
C GLU A 344 -28.80 -21.26 11.76
N LYS A 345 -30.07 -20.99 11.38
CA LYS A 345 -31.14 -20.73 12.35
C LYS A 345 -31.41 -21.93 13.26
N LEU A 346 -31.38 -23.15 12.72
CA LEU A 346 -31.51 -24.38 13.51
C LEU A 346 -30.31 -24.58 14.45
N LYS A 347 -29.09 -24.41 13.96
CA LYS A 347 -27.88 -24.47 14.81
C LYS A 347 -27.90 -23.44 15.94
N MET A 348 -28.39 -22.23 15.69
CA MET A 348 -28.54 -21.22 16.74
C MET A 348 -29.55 -21.67 17.82
N LYS A 349 -30.68 -22.25 17.42
CA LYS A 349 -31.65 -22.84 18.37
C LYS A 349 -31.06 -23.98 19.17
N GLU A 350 -30.34 -24.90 18.52
CA GLU A 350 -29.66 -26.01 19.22
C GLU A 350 -28.64 -25.51 20.26
N ARG A 351 -27.88 -24.46 19.92
CA ARG A 351 -26.96 -23.82 20.87
C ARG A 351 -27.71 -23.18 22.03
N GLU A 352 -28.77 -22.44 21.75
CA GLU A 352 -29.61 -21.82 22.77
C GLU A 352 -30.19 -22.86 23.73
N GLU A 353 -30.76 -23.95 23.20
CA GLU A 353 -31.28 -25.06 24.00
C GLU A 353 -30.18 -25.73 24.83
N ALA A 354 -28.98 -25.91 24.29
CA ALA A 354 -27.84 -26.44 25.04
C ALA A 354 -27.43 -25.51 26.18
N TRP A 355 -27.37 -24.19 25.95
CA TRP A 355 -27.09 -23.20 26.98
C TRP A 355 -28.15 -23.17 28.07
N VAL A 356 -29.44 -23.22 27.70
CA VAL A 356 -30.55 -23.29 28.67
C VAL A 356 -30.48 -24.56 29.51
N LYS A 357 -30.13 -25.71 28.91
CA LYS A 357 -29.91 -26.96 29.67
C LYS A 357 -28.76 -26.83 30.67
N ILE A 358 -27.64 -26.22 30.26
CA ILE A 358 -26.50 -25.95 31.15
C ILE A 358 -26.92 -25.03 32.30
N GLU A 359 -27.66 -23.96 32.01
CA GLU A 359 -28.14 -23.02 33.01
C GLU A 359 -29.08 -23.69 34.03
N ASN A 360 -29.99 -24.54 33.55
CA ASN A 360 -30.92 -25.28 34.42
C ASN A 360 -30.18 -26.30 35.30
N LEU A 361 -29.19 -27.02 34.76
CA LEU A 361 -28.34 -27.92 35.54
C LEU A 361 -27.52 -27.16 36.59
N ALA A 362 -27.01 -25.97 36.26
CA ALA A 362 -26.30 -25.11 37.19
C ALA A 362 -27.22 -24.62 38.33
N LYS A 363 -28.46 -24.22 38.02
CA LYS A 363 -29.48 -23.81 39.03
C LYS A 363 -29.89 -24.95 39.95
N ALA A 364 -29.95 -26.18 39.44
CA ALA A 364 -30.31 -27.37 40.21
C ALA A 364 -29.14 -27.94 41.05
N ASN A 365 -27.93 -27.42 40.89
CA ASN A 365 -26.76 -27.90 41.63
C ASN A 365 -26.84 -27.48 43.12
N PRO A 366 -26.87 -28.45 44.07
CA PRO A 366 -26.98 -28.16 45.51
C PRO A 366 -25.85 -27.31 46.09
N GLN A 367 -24.67 -27.28 45.44
CA GLN A 367 -23.55 -26.41 45.83
C GLN A 367 -23.83 -24.93 45.51
N ALA A 368 -24.52 -24.62 44.41
CA ALA A 368 -24.91 -23.24 44.06
C ALA A 368 -25.96 -22.67 45.03
N GLN A 369 -26.86 -23.51 45.55
CA GLN A 369 -27.82 -23.12 46.58
C GLN A 369 -27.18 -22.91 47.97
N LYS A 370 -26.05 -23.58 48.28
CA LYS A 370 -25.28 -23.31 49.50
C LYS A 370 -24.53 -21.99 49.44
N ASP A 371 -24.09 -21.56 48.26
CA ASP A 371 -23.41 -20.29 48.07
C ASP A 371 -24.37 -19.09 48.02
N LEU A 372 -25.62 -19.24 47.59
CA LEU A 372 -26.64 -18.18 47.72
C LEU A 372 -26.99 -17.82 49.19
N LYS A 373 -26.76 -18.74 50.15
CA LYS A 373 -26.93 -18.47 51.59
C LYS A 373 -25.71 -17.81 52.24
N LYS A 374 -24.58 -17.71 51.54
CA LYS A 374 -23.47 -16.85 51.93
C LYS A 374 -23.52 -15.67 50.99
N ASP A 375 -24.08 -14.56 51.48
CA ASP A 375 -24.02 -13.26 50.82
C ASP A 375 -22.55 -12.86 50.64
N ARG A 376 -21.90 -13.42 49.62
CA ARG A 376 -20.57 -13.05 49.18
C ARG A 376 -20.81 -12.04 48.08
N THR A 377 -20.69 -10.78 48.47
CA THR A 377 -20.45 -9.68 47.54
C THR A 377 -19.56 -10.17 46.42
N LEU A 378 -20.07 -10.13 45.19
CA LEU A 378 -19.30 -10.42 43.97
C LEU A 378 -18.23 -9.34 43.85
N VAL A 379 -17.13 -9.49 44.58
CA VAL A 379 -15.92 -8.73 44.34
C VAL A 379 -15.37 -9.27 43.03
N ARG A 380 -15.55 -8.49 41.96
CA ARG A 380 -14.80 -8.64 40.71
C ARG A 380 -13.33 -8.83 41.10
N ARG A 381 -12.79 -10.04 40.97
CA ARG A 381 -11.34 -10.24 41.09
C ARG A 381 -10.73 -9.30 40.06
N LYS A 382 -10.06 -8.24 40.52
CA LYS A 382 -9.16 -7.48 39.67
C LYS A 382 -8.22 -8.52 39.09
N SER A 383 -8.31 -8.75 37.78
CA SER A 383 -7.24 -9.45 37.07
C SER A 383 -5.96 -8.72 37.45
N GLU A 384 -4.99 -9.43 38.02
CA GLU A 384 -3.67 -8.87 38.20
C GLU A 384 -3.18 -8.49 36.79
N LEU A 385 -3.09 -7.18 36.55
CA LEU A 385 -2.52 -6.64 35.33
C LEU A 385 -1.09 -7.19 35.20
N PRO A 386 -0.63 -7.50 33.98
CA PRO A 386 0.77 -7.89 33.75
C PRO A 386 1.69 -6.87 34.42
N GLN A 387 2.57 -7.33 35.31
CA GLN A 387 3.50 -6.46 36.05
C GLN A 387 4.75 -6.12 35.24
N ASP A 388 4.64 -5.94 33.92
CA ASP A 388 5.76 -5.41 33.16
C ASP A 388 5.90 -3.89 33.38
N LEU A 389 7.13 -3.40 33.32
CA LEU A 389 7.47 -2.01 33.59
C LEU A 389 6.75 -1.03 32.65
N HIS A 390 6.49 -1.43 31.41
CA HIS A 390 5.84 -0.59 30.40
C HIS A 390 4.34 -0.42 30.71
N THR A 391 3.68 -1.48 31.15
CA THR A 391 2.26 -1.50 31.52
C THR A 391 2.01 -0.69 32.79
N LYS A 392 2.93 -0.72 33.77
CA LYS A 392 2.87 0.16 34.95
C LYS A 392 3.02 1.64 34.58
N SER A 393 4.01 1.96 33.74
CA SER A 393 4.26 3.34 33.33
C SER A 393 3.10 3.91 32.49
N ALA A 394 2.49 3.09 31.64
CA ALA A 394 1.32 3.48 30.84
C ALA A 394 0.06 3.69 31.70
N LEU A 395 -0.13 2.91 32.76
CA LEU A 395 -1.25 3.08 33.70
C LEU A 395 -1.07 4.32 34.60
N GLU A 396 0.17 4.64 34.99
CA GLU A 396 0.48 5.86 35.76
C GLU A 396 0.31 7.13 34.92
N ALA A 397 0.58 7.07 33.62
CA ALA A 397 0.39 8.19 32.69
C ALA A 397 -1.07 8.38 32.25
N HIS A 398 -1.97 7.43 32.52
CA HIS A 398 -3.34 7.46 32.02
C HIS A 398 -4.26 8.30 32.93
N GLY A 399 -4.26 9.61 32.73
CA GLY A 399 -5.30 10.51 33.26
C GLY A 399 -6.63 10.31 32.52
N ARG A 400 -7.77 10.49 33.19
CA ARG A 400 -9.06 10.60 32.50
C ARG A 400 -9.14 11.96 31.82
N ALA A 401 -9.64 12.02 30.58
CA ALA A 401 -9.80 13.27 29.82
C ALA A 401 -10.60 14.34 30.60
N ASP A 402 -11.48 13.93 31.51
CA ASP A 402 -12.29 14.81 32.36
C ASP A 402 -11.47 15.62 33.39
N GLU A 403 -10.24 15.19 33.72
CA GLU A 403 -9.34 15.89 34.67
C GLU A 403 -8.46 16.95 34.00
N LEU A 404 -8.46 17.02 32.66
CA LEU A 404 -7.72 18.02 31.86
C LEU A 404 -8.60 19.21 31.45
N VAL A 405 -9.89 19.19 31.79
CA VAL A 405 -10.80 20.31 31.52
C VAL A 405 -10.80 21.26 32.72
N PRO A 406 -10.42 22.54 32.57
CA PRO A 406 -10.50 23.52 33.65
C PRO A 406 -11.95 23.67 34.12
N GLN A 407 -12.21 23.43 35.41
CA GLN A 407 -13.44 23.85 36.06
C GLN A 407 -13.35 25.32 36.46
N ASP A 408 -13.54 26.20 35.48
CA ASP A 408 -14.08 27.54 35.67
C ASP A 408 -15.21 27.66 34.62
N GLY A 409 -16.48 27.98 34.91
CA GLY A 409 -17.01 28.76 36.01
C GLY A 409 -17.70 30.00 35.43
N ARG A 410 -18.96 29.84 34.99
CA ARG A 410 -19.93 30.88 34.55
C ARG A 410 -19.77 31.49 33.16
#